data_AF-A0A7Y6AJC9-F1
#
_entry.id   AF-A0A7Y6AJC9-F1
#
_cell.length_a   1.000
_cell.length_b   1.000
_cell.length_c   1.000
_cell.angle_alpha   90.00
_cell.angle_beta   90.00
_cell.angle_gamma   90.00
#
_symmetry.space_group_name_H-M   'P 1'
#
loop_
_entity.id
_entity.type
_entity.pdbx_description
1 polymer ?
#
loop_
_entity_poly.entity_id
_entity_poly.type
_entity_poly.pdbx_seq_one_letter_code
_entity_poly.pdbx_strand_id
1 'polypeptide(L)' 'MNNPAMVVDGAMKALIAFSGAAEKAGLPKTTTYLVHLRASQINNCGVCVHMHSAELRKAGESDDRVFSVAAWREAPFYTA' A
#
# COMPACT_ATOMS: atom_id res chain seq x y z
N MET A 1 -18.24 13.77 -3.33
CA MET A 1 -18.44 12.73 -4.35
C MET A 1 -18.32 11.38 -3.66
N ASN A 2 -19.25 10.46 -3.91
CA ASN A 2 -19.16 9.11 -3.36
C ASN A 2 -18.07 8.33 -4.12
N ASN A 3 -17.23 7.58 -3.41
CA ASN A 3 -16.20 6.76 -4.03
C ASN A 3 -16.87 5.68 -4.91
N PRO A 4 -16.55 5.56 -6.21
CA PRO A 4 -17.12 4.55 -7.10
C PRO A 4 -17.02 3.12 -6.56
N ALA A 5 -15.94 2.78 -5.87
CA ALA A 5 -15.76 1.47 -5.25
C ALA A 5 -16.84 1.14 -4.20
N MET A 6 -17.46 2.17 -3.60
CA MET A 6 -18.49 2.03 -2.57
C MET A 6 -19.93 2.07 -3.12
N VAL A 7 -20.13 2.51 -4.36
CA VAL A 7 -21.47 2.72 -4.94
C VAL A 7 -21.77 1.85 -6.15
N VAL A 8 -20.75 1.33 -6.83
CA VAL A 8 -20.91 0.37 -7.92
C VAL A 8 -20.98 -1.03 -7.33
N ASP A 9 -22.08 -1.74 -7.58
CA ASP A 9 -22.28 -3.10 -7.07
C ASP A 9 -21.14 -4.04 -7.50
N GLY A 10 -20.68 -4.87 -6.57
CA GLY A 10 -19.55 -5.78 -6.77
C GLY A 10 -18.16 -5.14 -6.89
N ALA A 11 -18.03 -3.82 -7.06
CA ALA A 11 -16.73 -3.18 -7.32
C ALA A 11 -15.72 -3.38 -6.17
N MET A 12 -16.15 -3.16 -4.92
CA MET A 12 -15.26 -3.39 -3.75
C MET A 12 -14.83 -4.85 -3.65
N LYS A 13 -15.74 -5.80 -3.88
CA LYS A 13 -15.42 -7.23 -3.84
C LYS A 13 -14.38 -7.60 -4.90
N ALA A 14 -14.49 -7.05 -6.11
CA ALA A 14 -13.51 -7.25 -7.17
C ALA A 14 -12.14 -6.68 -6.80
N LEU A 15 -12.09 -5.46 -6.22
CA LEU A 15 -10.83 -4.85 -5.76
C LEU A 15 -10.16 -5.66 -4.65
N ILE A 16 -10.92 -6.18 -3.69
CA ILE A 16 -10.41 -7.07 -2.65
C ILE A 16 -9.85 -8.36 -3.25
N ALA A 17 -10.58 -8.97 -4.19
CA ALA A 17 -10.13 -10.19 -4.86
C ALA A 17 -8.83 -9.96 -5.66
N PHE A 18 -8.72 -8.81 -6.33
CA PHE A 18 -7.50 -8.41 -7.03
C PHE A 18 -6.32 -8.24 -6.07
N SER A 19 -6.51 -7.52 -4.96
CA SER A 19 -5.47 -7.36 -3.92
C SER A 19 -5.03 -8.70 -3.33
N GLY A 20 -5.98 -9.60 -3.05
CA GLY A 20 -5.70 -10.93 -2.50
C GLY A 20 -4.94 -11.86 -3.45
N ALA A 21 -4.89 -11.57 -4.76
CA ALA A 21 -4.12 -12.37 -5.70
C ALA A 21 -2.60 -12.26 -5.44
N ALA A 22 -2.11 -11.08 -5.01
CA ALA A 22 -0.70 -10.89 -4.66
C ALA A 22 -0.31 -11.71 -3.43
N GLU A 23 -1.19 -11.78 -2.41
CA GLU A 23 -0.96 -12.62 -1.23
C GLU A 23 -0.91 -14.11 -1.61
N LYS A 24 -1.83 -14.56 -2.47
CA LYS A 24 -1.84 -15.95 -2.97
C LYS A 24 -0.61 -16.32 -3.80
N ALA A 25 0.00 -15.33 -4.47
CA ALA A 25 1.25 -15.49 -5.19
C ALA A 25 2.48 -15.55 -4.26
N GLY A 26 2.31 -15.39 -2.95
CA GLY A 26 3.38 -15.49 -1.96
C GLY A 26 4.18 -14.20 -1.76
N LEU A 27 3.68 -13.04 -2.22
CA LEU A 27 4.36 -11.77 -1.96
C LEU A 27 4.32 -11.45 -0.46
N PRO A 28 5.45 -11.01 0.15
CA PRO A 28 5.47 -10.56 1.53
C PRO A 28 4.52 -9.38 1.74
N LYS A 29 3.74 -9.40 2.83
CA LYS A 29 2.76 -8.35 3.14
C LYS A 29 3.39 -6.96 3.26
N THR A 30 4.55 -6.86 3.91
CA THR A 30 5.26 -5.59 4.07
C THR A 30 5.74 -5.02 2.74
N THR A 31 6.21 -5.86 1.81
CA THR A 31 6.55 -5.45 0.44
C THR A 31 5.32 -4.91 -0.28
N THR A 32 4.18 -5.60 -0.21
CA THR A 32 2.92 -5.14 -0.81
C THR A 32 2.48 -3.78 -0.24
N TYR A 33 2.54 -3.59 1.08
CA TYR A 33 2.18 -2.33 1.72
C TYR A 33 3.13 -1.19 1.36
N LEU A 34 4.44 -1.43 1.23
CA LEU A 34 5.40 -0.43 0.74
C LEU A 34 5.10 0.00 -0.71
N VAL A 35 4.79 -0.96 -1.58
CA VAL A 35 4.39 -0.68 -2.97
C VAL A 35 3.12 0.15 -3.00
N HIS A 36 2.10 -0.23 -2.23
CA HIS A 36 0.84 0.52 -2.15
C HIS A 36 1.03 1.92 -1.58
N LEU A 37 1.84 2.09 -0.52
CA LEU A 37 2.17 3.40 0.03
C LEU A 37 2.85 4.27 -1.02
N ARG A 38 3.85 3.74 -1.75
CA ARG A 38 4.56 4.51 -2.77
C ARG A 38 3.66 4.91 -3.94
N ALA A 39 2.86 3.97 -4.45
CA ALA A 39 1.90 4.26 -5.50
C ALA A 39 0.87 5.32 -5.05
N SER A 40 0.43 5.25 -3.80
CA SER A 40 -0.51 6.22 -3.22
C SER A 40 0.08 7.62 -3.09
N GLN A 41 1.35 7.75 -2.73
CA GLN A 41 2.07 9.02 -2.70
C GLN A 41 2.16 9.65 -4.10
N ILE A 42 2.51 8.85 -5.12
CA ILE A 42 2.58 9.31 -6.52
C ILE A 42 1.20 9.77 -7.01
N ASN A 43 0.15 9.02 -6.68
CA ASN A 43 -1.22 9.30 -7.09
C ASN A 43 -1.95 10.31 -6.18
N ASN A 44 -1.27 10.85 -5.18
CA ASN A 44 -1.83 11.80 -4.21
C ASN A 44 -3.14 11.31 -3.52
N CYS A 45 -3.23 10.01 -3.21
CA CYS A 45 -4.38 9.44 -2.48
C CYS A 45 -4.16 9.54 -0.96
N GLY A 46 -4.64 10.61 -0.31
CA GLY A 46 -4.46 10.82 1.13
C GLY A 46 -5.00 9.68 2.02
N VAL A 47 -6.17 9.11 1.67
CA VAL A 47 -6.74 7.95 2.38
C VAL A 47 -5.82 6.75 2.30
N CYS A 48 -5.31 6.44 1.10
CA CYS A 48 -4.44 5.30 0.86
C CYS A 48 -3.07 5.49 1.53
N VAL A 49 -2.52 6.72 1.50
CA VAL A 49 -1.26 7.06 2.20
C VAL A 49 -1.40 6.80 3.70
N HIS A 50 -2.49 7.28 4.31
CA HIS A 50 -2.73 7.04 5.74
C HIS A 50 -2.90 5.55 6.05
N MET A 51 -3.75 4.85 5.28
CA MET A 51 -4.04 3.43 5.45
C MET A 51 -2.78 2.56 5.37
N HIS A 52 -2.00 2.68 4.29
CA HIS A 52 -0.83 1.81 4.10
C HIS A 52 0.32 2.15 5.05
N SER A 53 0.46 3.42 5.47
CA SER A 53 1.40 3.79 6.53
C SER A 53 1.05 3.13 7.87
N ALA A 54 -0.25 3.08 8.21
CA ALA A 54 -0.73 2.41 9.42
C ALA A 54 -0.58 0.88 9.36
N GLU A 55 -0.83 0.27 8.19
CA GLU A 55 -0.60 -1.16 7.96
C GLU A 55 0.87 -1.55 8.14
N LEU A 56 1.80 -0.76 7.60
CA LEU A 56 3.24 -0.97 7.77
C LEU A 56 3.65 -0.90 9.24
N ARG A 57 3.22 0.13 9.96
CA ARG A 57 3.49 0.27 11.40
C ARG A 57 2.92 -0.91 12.20
N LYS A 58 1.71 -1.35 11.89
CA LYS A 58 1.09 -2.52 12.53
C LYS A 58 1.85 -3.82 12.22
N ALA A 59 2.47 -3.90 11.04
CA ALA A 59 3.32 -5.01 10.64
C ALA A 59 4.75 -4.95 11.23
N GLY A 60 5.06 -3.93 12.05
CA GLY A 60 6.36 -3.79 12.71
C GLY A 60 7.46 -3.18 11.84
N GLU A 61 7.11 -2.57 10.71
CA GLU A 61 8.08 -1.84 9.88
C GLU A 61 8.54 -0.55 10.56
N SER A 62 9.81 -0.19 10.34
CA SER A 62 10.40 1.00 10.95
C SER A 62 9.83 2.29 10.36
N ASP A 63 9.79 3.35 11.16
CA ASP A 63 9.43 4.69 10.66
C ASP A 63 10.41 5.15 9.56
N ASP A 64 11.68 4.76 9.63
CA ASP A 64 12.67 5.01 8.59
C ASP A 64 12.21 4.47 7.23
N ARG A 65 11.73 3.22 7.16
CA ARG A 65 11.19 2.63 5.91
C ARG A 65 9.85 3.29 5.54
N VAL A 66 8.94 3.50 6.48
CA VAL A 66 7.64 4.12 6.16
C VAL A 66 7.81 5.52 5.55
N PHE A 67 8.69 6.36 6.11
CA PHE A 67 8.88 7.73 5.63
C PHE A 67 9.77 7.81 4.38
N SER A 68 10.85 7.03 4.33
CA SER A 68 11.81 7.10 3.22
C SER A 68 11.31 6.48 1.92
N VAL A 69 10.19 5.73 1.93
CA VAL A 69 9.71 5.02 0.73
C VAL A 69 9.45 5.97 -0.44
N ALA A 70 9.12 7.23 -0.17
CA ALA A 70 8.96 8.27 -1.18
C ALA A 70 10.22 8.50 -2.03
N ALA A 71 11.40 8.25 -1.44
CA ALA A 71 12.72 8.41 -2.05
C ALA A 71 13.52 7.09 -1.97
N TRP A 72 12.85 5.93 -2.03
CA TRP A 72 13.44 4.62 -1.74
C TRP A 72 14.73 4.28 -2.50
N ARG A 73 14.93 4.83 -3.70
CA ARG A 73 16.14 4.59 -4.52
C ARG A 73 17.42 5.15 -3.89
N GLU A 74 17.31 6.20 -3.08
CA GLU A 74 18.43 6.89 -2.42
C GLU A 74 18.48 6.60 -0.91
N ALA A 75 17.58 5.74 -0.42
CA ALA A 75 17.47 5.42 1.00
C ALA A 75 18.15 4.08 1.32
N PRO A 76 18.93 3.97 2.40
CA PRO A 76 19.71 2.76 2.70
C PRO A 76 18.88 1.62 3.31
N PHE A 77 17.56 1.77 3.42
CA PHE A 77 16.70 0.84 4.16
C PHE A 77 16.04 -0.23 3.27
N TYR A 78 16.36 -0.27 1.98
CA TYR A 78 15.75 -1.16 1.00
C TYR A 78 16.80 -2.10 0.38
N THR A 79 16.38 -3.32 0.08
CA THR A 79 17.20 -4.27 -0.67
C THR A 79 17.22 -3.89 -2.15
N ALA A 80 18.36 -4.10 -2.81
CA ALA A 80 18.52 -3.94 -4.25
C ALA A 80 17.81 -5.06 -5.04
#